data_AF-A0A2D6L843-F1
#
_entry.id   AF-A0A2D6L843-F1
#
_cell.length_a   1.000
_cell.length_b   1.000
_cell.length_c   1.000
_cell.angle_alpha   90.00
_cell.angle_beta   90.00
_cell.angle_gamma   90.00
#
_symmetry.space_group_name_H-M   'P 1'
#
loop_
_entity.id
_entity.type
_entity.pdbx_description
1 polymer ?
#
loop_
_entity_poly.entity_id
_entity_poly.type
_entity_poly.pdbx_seq_one_letter_code
_entity_poly.pdbx_strand_id
1 'polypeptide(L)' 'MALAAAIGRKQALAARKRRQEENETRVRFNNDDRCAGSPFHFDCTSCSADIIVPENYTRKPDLCAECDLLKRLGWIE' A
#
# COMPACT_ATOMS: atom_id res chain seq x y z
N MET A 1 9.97 -11.92 -5.12
CA MET A 1 9.93 -11.78 -3.65
C MET A 1 8.80 -12.66 -3.12
N ALA A 2 9.07 -13.59 -2.21
CA ALA A 2 7.99 -14.38 -1.60
C ALA A 2 7.11 -13.46 -0.76
N LEU A 3 5.80 -13.42 -1.03
CA LEU A 3 4.83 -12.65 -0.25
C LEU A 3 4.90 -13.11 1.21
N ALA A 4 5.00 -12.18 2.17
CA ALA A 4 5.03 -12.50 3.61
C ALA A 4 3.81 -13.31 4.07
N ALA A 5 2.70 -13.23 3.31
CA ALA A 5 1.52 -14.07 3.48
C ALA A 5 1.79 -15.58 3.32
N ALA A 6 2.81 -15.98 2.57
CA ALA A 6 3.17 -17.38 2.36
C ALA A 6 3.85 -18.03 3.57
N ILE A 7 4.38 -17.24 4.50
CA ILE A 7 5.11 -17.74 5.68
C ILE A 7 4.20 -17.88 6.91
N GLY A 8 3.00 -17.27 6.87
CA GLY A 8 1.94 -17.43 7.86
C GLY A 8 1.45 -16.14 8.51
N ARG A 9 0.28 -16.21 9.15
CA ARG A 9 -0.48 -15.05 9.67
C ARG A 9 0.33 -14.14 10.60
N LYS A 10 1.03 -14.70 11.60
CA LYS A 10 1.79 -13.91 12.58
C LYS A 10 2.91 -13.10 11.92
N GLN A 11 3.65 -13.71 11.01
CA GLN A 11 4.75 -13.05 10.31
C GLN A 11 4.25 -11.98 9.35
N ALA A 12 3.15 -12.26 8.64
CA ALA A 12 2.55 -11.31 7.73
C ALA A 12 2.03 -10.05 8.45
N LEU A 13 1.44 -10.21 9.64
CA LEU A 13 1.01 -9.09 10.49
C LEU A 13 2.20 -8.31 11.07
N ALA A 14 3.27 -9.00 11.50
CA ALA A 14 4.49 -8.34 11.95
C ALA A 14 5.16 -7.53 10.83
N ALA A 15 5.24 -8.09 9.62
CA ALA A 15 5.77 -7.41 8.44
C ALA A 15 4.90 -6.21 8.02
N ARG A 16 3.57 -6.30 8.18
CA ARG A 16 2.67 -5.15 7.99
C ARG A 16 2.99 -4.04 8.99
N LYS A 17 3.12 -4.36 10.27
CA LYS A 17 3.43 -3.38 11.32
C LYS A 17 4.78 -2.69 11.08
N ARG A 18 5.82 -3.46 10.74
CA ARG A 18 7.14 -2.90 10.41
C ARG A 18 7.06 -1.91 9.25
N ARG A 19 6.32 -2.23 8.18
CA ARG A 19 6.11 -1.31 7.06
C ARG A 19 5.34 -0.06 7.45
N GLN A 20 4.37 -0.17 8.35
CA GLN A 20 3.65 0.98 8.86
C GLN A 20 4.60 1.94 9.58
N GLU A 21 5.47 1.42 10.44
CA GLU A 21 6.51 2.20 11.14
C GLU A 21 7.51 2.82 10.16
N GLU A 22 7.96 2.06 9.15
CA GLU A 22 8.85 2.56 8.09
C GLU A 22 8.19 3.69 7.27
N ASN A 23 6.90 3.59 6.99
CA ASN A 23 6.16 4.55 6.16
C ASN A 23 5.58 5.75 6.93
N GLU A 24 5.60 5.74 8.27
CA GLU A 24 5.13 6.88 9.07
C GLU A 24 5.93 8.16 8.80
N THR A 25 7.22 8.02 8.51
CA THR A 25 8.14 9.13 8.25
C THR A 25 8.27 9.46 6.76
N ARG A 26 7.58 8.72 5.88
CA ARG A 26 7.66 8.93 4.43
C ARG A 26 7.02 10.28 4.05
N VAL A 27 7.69 11.00 3.16
CA VAL A 27 7.13 12.20 2.51
C VAL A 27 5.99 11.77 1.59
N ARG A 28 4.79 12.30 1.84
CA ARG A 28 3.62 12.02 1.00
C ARG A 28 3.72 12.79 -0.31
N PHE A 29 3.35 12.12 -1.39
CA PHE A 29 3.29 12.76 -2.70
C PHE A 29 2.01 13.56 -2.84
N ASN A 30 2.14 14.81 -3.27
CA ASN A 30 1.03 15.62 -3.72
C ASN A 30 0.89 15.45 -5.24
N ASN A 31 -0.26 14.95 -5.69
CA ASN A 31 -0.51 14.73 -7.11
C ASN A 31 -0.70 16.04 -7.88
N ASP A 32 -1.09 17.14 -7.20
CA ASP A 32 -1.33 18.44 -7.82
C ASP A 32 -0.03 19.08 -8.35
N ASP A 33 1.12 18.70 -7.79
CA ASP A 33 2.44 19.23 -8.17
C ASP A 33 3.02 18.52 -9.42
N ARG A 34 2.29 17.57 -10.02
CA ARG A 34 2.78 16.73 -11.12
C ARG A 34 2.21 17.19 -12.46
N CYS A 35 3.02 17.09 -13.51
CA CYS A 35 2.57 17.35 -14.87
C CYS A 35 1.52 16.32 -15.32
N ALA A 36 0.57 16.74 -16.16
CA ALA A 36 -0.32 15.84 -16.87
C ALA A 36 0.49 14.75 -17.61
N GLY A 37 -0.01 13.51 -17.60
CA GLY A 37 0.73 12.33 -18.07
C GLY A 37 1.47 11.57 -16.96
N SER A 38 1.60 12.14 -15.76
CA SER A 38 2.31 11.50 -14.65
C SER A 38 1.44 10.45 -13.94
N PRO A 39 2.04 9.35 -13.42
CA PRO A 39 1.33 8.42 -12.54
C PRO A 39 0.76 9.13 -11.31
N PHE A 40 -0.39 8.65 -10.84
CA PHE A 40 -0.95 9.07 -9.56
C PHE A 40 -0.37 8.26 -8.41
N HIS A 41 -0.11 8.94 -7.30
CA HIS A 41 0.33 8.35 -6.05
C HIS A 41 -0.81 8.37 -5.04
N PHE A 42 -1.05 7.24 -4.38
CA PHE A 42 -2.04 7.10 -3.32
C PHE A 42 -1.40 6.42 -2.11
N ASP A 43 -1.86 6.75 -0.91
CA ASP A 43 -1.38 6.11 0.31
C ASP A 43 -2.28 4.94 0.71
N CYS A 44 -1.66 3.79 0.96
CA CYS A 44 -2.35 2.64 1.55
C CYS A 44 -2.91 3.00 2.92
N THR A 45 -4.22 2.84 3.12
CA THR A 45 -4.90 3.13 4.39
C THR A 45 -4.43 2.23 5.55
N SER A 46 -3.83 1.08 5.25
CA SER A 46 -3.48 0.05 6.22
C SER A 46 -2.02 0.07 6.66
N CYS A 47 -1.09 0.51 5.81
CA CYS A 47 0.35 0.54 6.11
C CYS A 47 1.07 1.78 5.58
N SER A 48 0.34 2.77 5.06
CA SER A 48 0.87 4.03 4.52
C SER A 48 1.89 3.88 3.37
N ALA A 49 1.94 2.70 2.73
CA ALA A 49 2.78 2.46 1.58
C ALA A 49 2.29 3.25 0.35
N ASP A 50 3.24 3.66 -0.49
CA ASP A 50 2.93 4.32 -1.75
C ASP A 50 2.28 3.34 -2.73
N ILE A 51 1.18 3.75 -3.33
CA ILE A 51 0.46 3.03 -4.36
C ILE A 51 0.54 3.88 -5.61
N ILE A 52 1.38 3.44 -6.55
CA ILE A 52 1.58 4.10 -7.84
C ILE A 52 0.61 3.47 -8.83
N VAL A 53 -0.24 4.29 -9.43
CA VAL A 53 -1.16 3.86 -10.49
C VAL A 53 -1.02 4.73 -11.73
N PRO A 54 -1.34 4.19 -12.91
CA PRO A 54 -1.41 4.98 -14.13
C PRO A 54 -2.35 6.19 -13.99
N GLU A 55 -2.11 7.25 -14.76
CA GLU A 55 -2.98 8.45 -14.76
C GLU A 55 -4.44 8.11 -15.13
N ASN A 56 -4.65 7.14 -16.02
CA ASN A 56 -5.99 6.71 -16.45
C ASN A 56 -6.70 5.79 -15.44
N TYR A 57 -6.16 5.62 -14.23
CA TYR A 57 -6.73 4.73 -13.23
C TYR A 57 -8.01 5.34 -12.65
N THR A 58 -9.13 4.68 -12.92
CA THR A 58 -10.48 5.24 -12.68
C THR A 58 -10.97 5.11 -11.25
N ARG A 59 -10.40 4.20 -10.46
CA ARG A 59 -10.83 3.95 -9.06
C ARG A 59 -9.65 4.10 -8.13
N LYS A 60 -9.73 5.04 -7.19
CA LYS A 60 -8.73 5.19 -6.13
C LYS A 60 -8.56 3.86 -5.36
N PRO A 61 -7.34 3.32 -5.25
CA PRO A 61 -7.07 2.15 -4.42
C PRO A 61 -6.93 2.54 -2.94
N ASP A 62 -7.55 1.77 -2.05
CA ASP A 62 -7.46 1.99 -0.61
C ASP A 62 -6.32 1.21 0.05
N LEU A 63 -5.89 0.10 -0.56
CA LEU A 63 -4.90 -0.82 -0.02
C LEU A 63 -3.82 -1.13 -1.06
N CYS A 64 -2.56 -1.23 -0.62
CA CYS A 64 -1.51 -1.80 -1.45
C CYS A 64 -1.74 -3.30 -1.66
N ALA A 65 -1.16 -3.87 -2.71
CA ALA A 65 -1.39 -5.27 -3.10
C ALA A 65 -1.17 -6.27 -1.94
N GLU A 66 -0.21 -5.99 -1.06
CA GLU A 66 0.02 -6.82 0.12
C GLU A 66 -1.07 -6.68 1.18
N CYS A 67 -1.52 -5.47 1.50
CA CYS A 67 -2.59 -5.29 2.47
C CYS A 67 -3.94 -5.78 1.91
N ASP A 68 -4.18 -5.63 0.61
CA ASP A 68 -5.35 -6.21 -0.06
C ASP A 68 -5.35 -7.73 0.05
N LEU A 69 -4.20 -8.39 -0.12
CA LEU A 69 -4.07 -9.83 0.11
C LEU A 69 -4.38 -10.22 1.56
N LEU A 70 -3.88 -9.48 2.55
CA LEU A 70 -4.17 -9.74 3.96
C LEU A 70 -5.67 -9.59 4.27
N LYS A 71 -6.34 -8.62 3.63
CA LYS A 71 -7.78 -8.41 3.75
C LYS A 71 -8.56 -9.56 3.12
N ARG A 72 -8.18 -10.01 1.92
CA ARG A 72 -8.79 -11.18 1.25
C ARG A 72 -8.63 -12.47 2.05
N LEU A 73 -7.52 -12.61 2.78
CA LEU A 73 -7.28 -13.73 3.69
C LEU A 73 -8.02 -13.61 5.03
N GLY A 74 -8.72 -12.50 5.29
CA GLY A 74 -9.45 -12.25 6.53
C GLY A 74 -8.55 -12.00 7.74
N TRP A 75 -7.33 -11.52 7.52
CA TRP A 75 -6.37 -11.29 8.62
C TRP A 75 -6.38 -9.85 9.12
N ILE A 76 -6.91 -8.93 8.32
CA ILE A 76 -7.16 -7.53 8.64
C ILE A 76 -8.55 -7.14 8.11
N GLU A 77 -9.17 -6.12 8.72
CA GLU A 77 -10.49 -5.58 8.34
C GLU A 77 -10.40 -4.49 7.25
#